data_AF-A0A7V9SXT0-F1
#
_entry.id   AF-A0A7V9SXT0-F1
#
_cell.length_a   1.000
_cell.length_b   1.000
_cell.length_c   1.000
_cell.angle_alpha   90.00
_cell.angle_beta   90.00
_cell.angle_gamma   90.00
#
_symmetry.space_group_name_H-M   'P 1'
#
loop_
_entity.id
_entity.type
_entity.pdbx_description
1 polymer ?
#
loop_
_entity_poly.entity_id
_entity_poly.type
_entity_poly.pdbx_seq_one_letter_code
_entity_poly.pdbx_strand_id
1 'polypeptide(L)'
;MQTEIETEETETENTFAQFGLSKDLMKAVSDVGYETPSPIQVKCIPLLLAGNDIVGQAQTGTGKTAAFALPILEKIDTKSGKIQALVLTPTR
;
A
#
# COMPACT_ATOMS: atom_id res chain seq x y z
N MET A 1 -35.33 7.44 -25.99
CA MET A 1 -35.01 7.90 -24.63
C MET A 1 -34.17 6.81 -23.98
N GLN A 2 -32.87 6.80 -24.31
CA GLN A 2 -31.87 5.98 -23.64
C GLN A 2 -31.16 6.92 -22.69
N THR A 3 -31.34 6.68 -21.39
CA THR A 3 -30.59 7.38 -20.36
C THR A 3 -29.32 6.57 -20.16
N GLU A 4 -28.24 6.99 -20.82
CA GLU A 4 -26.89 6.69 -20.37
C GLU A 4 -26.72 7.41 -19.03
N ILE A 5 -26.52 6.65 -17.96
CA ILE A 5 -26.06 7.21 -16.69
C ILE A 5 -24.54 7.07 -16.75
N GLU A 6 -23.87 8.17 -17.09
CA GLU A 6 -22.44 8.34 -16.82
C GLU A 6 -22.22 8.14 -15.31
N THR A 7 -21.49 7.09 -14.95
CA THR A 7 -20.93 6.96 -13.62
C THR A 7 -19.84 8.01 -13.47
N GLU A 8 -20.13 9.07 -12.69
CA GLU A 8 -19.15 9.95 -12.10
C GLU A 8 -18.19 9.11 -11.25
N GLU A 9 -17.03 8.76 -11.80
CA GLU A 9 -15.90 8.28 -10.99
C GLU A 9 -15.36 9.47 -10.20
N THR A 10 -15.66 9.51 -8.91
CA THR A 10 -15.01 10.43 -7.97
C THR A 10 -13.52 10.06 -7.87
N GLU A 11 -12.66 10.78 -8.59
CA GLU A 11 -11.20 10.61 -8.67
C GLU A 11 -10.44 10.75 -7.32
N THR A 12 -11.12 11.06 -6.22
CA THR A 12 -10.50 11.33 -4.91
C THR A 12 -10.25 10.11 -4.02
N GLU A 13 -10.85 8.95 -4.29
CA GLU A 13 -10.77 7.81 -3.36
C GLU A 13 -9.56 6.86 -3.58
N ASN A 14 -8.91 6.89 -4.74
CA ASN A 14 -7.83 5.96 -5.06
C ASN A 14 -6.44 6.59 -4.98
N THR A 15 -6.10 7.21 -3.83
CA THR A 15 -4.75 7.73 -3.58
C THR A 15 -4.11 7.07 -2.36
N PHE A 16 -2.77 7.07 -2.26
CA PHE A 16 -2.07 6.55 -1.07
C PHE A 16 -2.41 7.29 0.23
N ALA A 17 -2.88 8.54 0.13
CA ALA A 17 -3.30 9.33 1.29
C ALA A 17 -4.45 8.68 2.08
N GLN A 18 -5.24 7.81 1.43
CA GLN A 18 -6.35 7.09 2.09
C GLN A 18 -5.87 6.14 3.20
N PHE A 19 -4.61 5.72 3.18
CA PHE A 19 -4.09 4.73 4.13
C PHE A 19 -3.64 5.33 5.47
N GLY A 20 -3.64 6.66 5.60
CA GLY A 20 -3.27 7.34 6.85
C GLY A 20 -1.81 7.15 7.25
N LEU A 21 -0.90 6.99 6.27
CA LEU A 21 0.54 6.86 6.50
C LEU A 21 1.15 8.15 7.06
N SER A 22 2.25 8.03 7.78
CA SER A 22 3.03 9.16 8.28
C SER A 22 3.46 10.11 7.16
N LYS A 23 3.64 11.40 7.49
CA LYS A 23 4.01 12.44 6.51
C LYS A 23 5.32 12.13 5.80
N ASP A 24 6.30 11.60 6.53
CA ASP A 24 7.61 11.26 5.98
C ASP A 24 7.50 10.10 4.98
N LEU A 25 6.69 9.09 5.30
CA LEU A 25 6.45 7.98 4.39
C LEU A 25 5.64 8.41 3.16
N MET A 26 4.61 9.24 3.33
CA MET A 26 3.85 9.81 2.20
C MET A 26 4.72 10.62 1.25
N LYS A 27 5.66 11.41 1.80
CA LYS A 27 6.64 12.13 0.98
C LYS A 27 7.51 11.16 0.18
N ALA A 28 8.05 10.12 0.83
CA ALA A 28 8.86 9.11 0.14
C ALA A 28 8.08 8.36 -0.95
N VAL A 29 6.79 8.05 -0.71
CA VAL A 29 5.90 7.43 -1.70
C VAL A 29 5.78 8.31 -2.94
N SER A 30 5.56 9.62 -2.75
CA SER A 30 5.51 10.59 -3.85
C SER A 30 6.85 10.76 -4.56
N ASP A 31 7.96 10.83 -3.82
CA ASP A 31 9.30 11.03 -4.38
C ASP A 31 9.75 9.83 -5.24
N VAL A 32 9.28 8.62 -4.91
CA VAL A 32 9.51 7.39 -5.70
C VAL A 32 8.60 7.34 -6.95
N GLY A 33 7.59 8.20 -7.04
CA GLY A 33 6.66 8.26 -8.18
C GLY A 33 5.48 7.29 -8.07
N TYR A 34 5.09 6.90 -6.86
CA TYR A 34 3.83 6.18 -6.66
C TYR A 34 2.65 7.16 -6.70
N GLU A 35 1.75 6.96 -7.66
CA GLU A 35 0.58 7.81 -7.85
C GLU A 35 -0.69 7.14 -7.28
N THR A 36 -1.12 6.06 -7.92
CA THR A 36 -2.34 5.31 -7.58
C THR A 36 -1.98 3.94 -7.03
N PRO A 37 -2.54 3.54 -5.87
CA PRO A 37 -2.31 2.20 -5.34
C PRO A 37 -2.99 1.14 -6.22
N SER A 38 -2.26 0.06 -6.50
CA SER A 38 -2.78 -1.11 -7.21
C SER A 38 -3.87 -1.84 -6.41
N PRO A 39 -4.71 -2.69 -7.04
CA PRO A 39 -5.77 -3.42 -6.34
C PRO A 39 -5.29 -4.30 -5.17
N ILE A 40 -4.07 -4.86 -5.26
CA ILE A 40 -3.50 -5.64 -4.16
C ILE A 40 -3.06 -4.73 -2.99
N GLN A 41 -2.56 -3.53 -3.29
CA GLN A 41 -2.17 -2.54 -2.27
C GLN A 41 -3.39 -2.00 -1.52
N VAL A 42 -4.46 -1.61 -2.24
CA VAL A 42 -5.72 -1.14 -1.65
C VAL A 42 -6.31 -2.17 -0.68
N LYS A 43 -6.27 -3.46 -1.05
CA LYS A 43 -6.80 -4.54 -0.21
C LYS A 43 -5.90 -4.92 0.96
N CYS A 44 -4.59 -4.94 0.76
CA CYS A 44 -3.66 -5.46 1.77
C CYS A 44 -3.19 -4.42 2.78
N ILE A 45 -2.94 -3.17 2.37
CA ILE A 45 -2.30 -2.15 3.22
C ILE A 45 -3.14 -1.90 4.50
N PRO A 46 -4.47 -1.65 4.44
CA PRO A 46 -5.26 -1.41 5.64
C PRO A 46 -5.26 -2.60 6.61
N LEU A 47 -5.35 -3.82 6.07
CA LEU A 47 -5.36 -5.05 6.88
C LEU A 47 -4.03 -5.26 7.60
N LEU A 48 -2.91 -5.02 6.92
CA LEU A 48 -1.57 -5.14 7.49
C LEU A 48 -1.29 -4.02 8.50
N LEU A 49 -1.77 -2.79 8.26
CA LEU A 49 -1.68 -1.70 9.23
C LEU A 49 -2.46 -2.02 10.51
N ALA A 50 -3.62 -2.66 10.39
CA ALA A 50 -4.39 -3.16 11.54
C ALA A 50 -3.73 -4.36 12.26
N GLY A 51 -2.65 -4.94 11.70
CA GLY A 51 -1.89 -6.03 12.33
C GLY A 51 -2.46 -7.42 12.10
N ASN A 52 -3.27 -7.59 11.05
CA ASN A 52 -3.82 -8.90 10.69
C ASN A 52 -2.80 -9.76 9.92
N ASP A 53 -2.88 -11.07 10.12
CA ASP A 53 -2.23 -12.05 9.26
C ASP A 53 -3.06 -12.23 7.99
N ILE A 54 -2.41 -12.14 6.82
CA ILE A 54 -3.09 -12.21 5.53
C ILE A 54 -2.35 -13.09 4.53
N VAL A 55 -3.12 -13.64 3.58
CA VAL A 55 -2.58 -14.26 2.37
C VAL A 55 -2.98 -13.39 1.18
N GLY A 56 -1.99 -12.73 0.56
CA GLY A 56 -2.19 -11.88 -0.62
C GLY A 56 -1.84 -12.62 -1.90
N GLN A 57 -2.80 -12.77 -2.82
CA GLN A 57 -2.57 -13.34 -4.15
C GLN A 57 -2.65 -12.26 -5.22
N ALA A 58 -1.57 -12.09 -5.98
CA ALA A 58 -1.56 -11.24 -7.17
C ALA A 58 -0.44 -11.65 -8.14
N GLN A 59 -0.56 -11.28 -9.41
CA GLN A 59 0.44 -11.56 -10.44
C GLN A 59 1.75 -10.78 -10.20
N THR A 60 2.87 -11.23 -10.75
CA THR A 60 4.14 -10.46 -10.71
C THR A 60 3.97 -9.11 -11.41
N GLY A 61 4.66 -8.08 -10.91
CA GLY A 61 4.55 -6.71 -11.45
C GLY A 61 3.37 -5.89 -10.93
N THR A 62 2.48 -6.46 -10.09
CA THR A 62 1.29 -5.75 -9.60
C THR A 62 1.52 -4.98 -8.28
N GLY A 63 2.75 -4.60 -7.96
CA GLY A 63 3.02 -3.80 -6.75
C GLY A 63 2.94 -4.51 -5.39
N LYS A 64 2.98 -5.86 -5.36
CA LYS A 64 2.97 -6.66 -4.11
C LYS A 64 4.06 -6.24 -3.11
N THR A 65 5.24 -5.84 -3.60
CA THR A 65 6.34 -5.40 -2.74
C THR A 65 5.96 -4.20 -1.90
N ALA A 66 5.41 -3.15 -2.51
CA ALA A 66 4.91 -1.99 -1.77
C ALA A 66 3.70 -2.34 -0.89
N ALA A 67 2.89 -3.34 -1.27
CA ALA A 67 1.73 -3.76 -0.48
C ALA A 67 2.10 -4.25 0.93
N PHE A 68 3.26 -4.89 1.12
CA PHE A 68 3.75 -5.25 2.45
C PHE A 68 4.82 -4.29 2.99
N ALA A 69 5.62 -3.65 2.14
CA ALA A 69 6.72 -2.81 2.59
C ALA A 69 6.23 -1.51 3.25
N LEU A 70 5.18 -0.88 2.73
CA LEU A 70 4.66 0.37 3.30
C LEU A 70 4.11 0.17 4.72
N PRO A 71 3.27 -0.85 5.00
CA PRO A 71 2.85 -1.16 6.37
C PRO A 71 4.00 -1.49 7.32
N ILE A 72 5.05 -2.17 6.82
CA ILE A 72 6.24 -2.47 7.63
C ILE A 72 6.96 -1.16 7.99
N LEU A 73 7.25 -0.30 7.00
CA LEU A 73 7.95 0.96 7.20
C LEU A 73 7.19 1.89 8.15
N GLU A 74 5.86 1.95 8.03
CA GLU A 74 5.01 2.75 8.92
C GLU A 74 5.07 2.28 10.37
N LYS A 75 5.29 0.98 10.62
CA LYS A 75 5.33 0.39 11.95
C LYS A 75 6.72 0.35 12.59
N ILE A 76 7.79 0.65 11.84
CA ILE A 76 9.15 0.58 12.35
C ILE A 76 9.39 1.71 13.36
N ASP A 77 9.88 1.33 14.55
CA ASP A 77 10.48 2.28 15.49
C ASP A 77 11.90 2.61 15.06
N THR A 78 12.10 3.80 14.50
CA THR A 78 13.40 4.28 14.01
C THR A 78 14.41 4.58 15.12
N LYS A 79 13.99 4.65 16.38
CA LYS A 79 14.88 4.84 17.53
C LYS A 79 15.47 3.52 18.03
N SER A 80 14.88 2.39 17.63
CA SER A 80 15.30 1.06 18.03
C SER A 80 16.31 0.48 17.03
N GLY A 81 17.50 0.12 17.51
CA GLY A 81 18.52 -0.59 16.71
C GLY A 81 18.26 -2.09 16.53
N LYS A 82 17.07 -2.59 16.90
CA LYS A 82 16.72 -4.01 16.80
C LYS A 82 16.10 -4.34 15.44
N ILE A 83 16.20 -5.62 15.05
CA ILE A 83 15.47 -6.15 13.89
C ILE A 83 13.98 -6.19 14.23
N GLN A 84 13.13 -5.59 13.37
CA GLN A 84 11.69 -5.43 13.60
C GLN A 84 10.81 -6.09 12.52
N ALA A 85 11.41 -6.48 11.38
CA ALA A 85 10.71 -7.17 10.30
C ALA A 85 11.66 -8.13 9.58
N LEU A 86 11.10 -9.23 9.07
CA LEU A 86 11.80 -10.22 8.25
C LEU A 86 10.98 -10.46 6.98
N VAL A 87 11.62 -10.29 5.82
CA VAL A 87 11.03 -10.59 4.52
C VAL A 87 11.80 -11.76 3.93
N LEU A 88 11.09 -12.82 3.55
CA LEU A 88 11.66 -14.01 2.94
C LEU A 88 11.33 -14.02 1.45
N THR A 89 12.35 -14.20 0.61
CA THR A 89 12.21 -14.33 -0.84
C THR A 89 12.73 -15.70 -1.28
N PRO A 90 12.13 -16.32 -2.32
CA PRO A 90 12.55 -17.64 -2.78
C PRO A 90 13.92 -17.63 -3.47
N THR A 91 14.33 -16.49 -4.03
CA THR A 91 15.60 -16.31 -4.75
C THR A 91 16.21 -14.94 -4.43
N ARG A 92 17.51 -14.78 -4.72
CA ARG A 92 18.17 -13.46 -4.77
C ARG A 92 17.72 -12.67 -5.98
#